data_AF-A0A7Y3NH19-F1
#
_entry.id   AF-A0A7Y3NH19-F1
#
_cell.length_a   1.000
_cell.length_b   1.000
_cell.length_c   1.000
_cell.angle_alpha   90.00
_cell.angle_beta   90.00
_cell.angle_gamma   90.00
#
_symmetry.space_group_name_H-M   'P 1'
#
loop_
_entity.id
_entity.type
_entity.pdbx_description
1 polymer ?
#
loop_
_entity_poly.entity_id
_entity_poly.type
_entity_poly.pdbx_seq_one_letter_code
_entity_poly.pdbx_strand_id
1 'polypeptide(L)'
;MIIEELQNQLRNAGNAETQRISQTFFKEEIRGHGVKKDRVRALAKASFAASLKTASVQEVFELCEELWQSGMIEEGFAACEWAFALRRKMEPEDFDRLEHWVKTYVSNWAVCDELCVRVVGSFLEKFPEFVTRLEPWAASA
;
A
#
# COMPACT_ATOMS: atom_id res chain seq x y z
N MET A 1 9.55 -14.30 9.22
CA MET A 1 9.22 -12.88 9.51
C MET A 1 7.82 -12.56 9.01
N ILE A 2 7.14 -11.50 9.49
CA ILE A 2 5.74 -11.21 9.11
C ILE A 2 5.58 -10.96 7.60
N ILE A 3 6.58 -10.32 6.97
CA ILE A 3 6.63 -10.09 5.53
C ILE A 3 6.66 -11.41 4.76
N GLU A 4 7.59 -12.31 5.11
CA GLU A 4 7.70 -13.62 4.47
C GLU A 4 6.39 -14.43 4.58
N GLU A 5 5.71 -14.36 5.72
CA GLU A 5 4.43 -15.03 5.94
C GLU A 5 3.34 -14.45 5.02
N LEU A 6 3.22 -13.12 4.96
CA LEU A 6 2.27 -12.47 4.06
C LEU A 6 2.58 -12.80 2.59
N GLN A 7 3.86 -12.74 2.19
CA GLN A 7 4.31 -13.09 0.84
C GLN A 7 4.00 -14.55 0.49
N ASN A 8 4.19 -15.49 1.43
CA ASN A 8 3.79 -16.88 1.25
C ASN A 8 2.27 -17.02 1.08
N GLN A 9 1.48 -16.30 1.87
CA GLN A 9 0.02 -16.30 1.73
C GLN A 9 -0.44 -15.73 0.38
N LEU A 10 0.20 -14.67 -0.11
CA LEU A 10 -0.08 -14.09 -1.42
C LEU A 10 0.30 -15.05 -2.54
N ARG A 11 1.47 -15.68 -2.48
CA ARG A 11 1.89 -16.72 -3.45
C ARG A 11 0.90 -17.87 -3.49
N ASN A 12 0.50 -18.39 -2.34
CA ASN A 12 -0.43 -19.51 -2.23
C ASN A 12 -1.86 -19.16 -2.67
N ALA A 13 -2.27 -17.90 -2.53
CA ALA A 13 -3.56 -17.41 -3.01
C ALA A 13 -3.55 -17.03 -4.50
N GLY A 14 -2.37 -17.01 -5.13
CA GLY A 14 -2.17 -16.61 -6.51
C GLY A 14 -2.85 -17.53 -7.52
N ASN A 15 -3.28 -16.96 -8.64
CA ASN A 15 -3.93 -17.69 -9.72
C ASN A 15 -3.43 -17.17 -11.08
N ALA A 16 -2.86 -18.07 -11.89
CA ALA A 16 -2.24 -17.72 -13.17
C ALA A 16 -3.22 -17.13 -14.20
N GLU A 17 -4.49 -17.55 -14.17
CA GLU A 17 -5.52 -16.96 -15.03
C GLU A 17 -5.82 -15.52 -14.61
N THR A 18 -5.97 -15.27 -13.30
CA THR A 18 -6.18 -13.93 -12.76
C THR A 18 -4.98 -13.03 -13.05
N GLN A 19 -3.75 -13.57 -12.94
CA GLN A 19 -2.53 -12.86 -13.30
C GLN A 19 -2.53 -12.45 -14.78
N ARG A 20 -2.86 -13.37 -15.70
CA ARG A 20 -2.96 -13.06 -17.14
C ARG A 20 -4.01 -12.02 -17.44
N ILE A 21 -5.22 -12.16 -16.87
CA ILE A 21 -6.30 -11.19 -17.05
C ILE A 21 -5.86 -9.81 -16.56
N SER A 22 -5.23 -9.75 -15.39
CA SER A 22 -4.70 -8.49 -14.84
C SER A 22 -3.68 -7.87 -15.80
N GLN A 23 -2.75 -8.66 -16.35
CA GLN A 23 -1.77 -8.16 -17.31
C GLN A 23 -2.39 -7.62 -18.61
N THR A 24 -3.56 -8.12 -19.03
CA THR A 24 -4.31 -7.58 -20.18
C THR A 24 -5.13 -6.33 -19.85
N PHE A 25 -5.45 -6.12 -18.57
CA PHE A 25 -6.25 -4.99 -18.11
C PHE A 25 -5.41 -3.74 -17.86
N PHE A 26 -4.23 -3.91 -17.26
CA PHE A 26 -3.26 -2.83 -17.09
C PHE A 26 -2.56 -2.52 -18.42
N LYS A 27 -2.29 -1.23 -18.66
CA LYS A 27 -1.56 -0.79 -19.87
C LYS A 27 -0.06 -0.84 -19.65
N GLU A 28 0.35 -0.73 -18.39
CA GLU A 28 1.69 -0.91 -17.88
C GLU A 28 1.97 -2.37 -17.51
N GLU A 29 3.26 -2.73 -17.45
CA GLU A 29 3.68 -4.00 -16.89
C GLU A 29 3.41 -4.02 -15.38
N ILE A 30 2.75 -5.06 -14.89
CA ILE A 30 2.50 -5.24 -13.45
C ILE A 30 3.08 -6.56 -12.98
N ARG A 31 3.75 -6.53 -11.83
CA ARG A 31 4.28 -7.72 -11.18
C ARG A 31 3.30 -8.14 -10.09
N GLY A 32 2.86 -9.39 -10.13
CA GLY A 32 1.86 -9.90 -9.19
C GLY A 32 1.68 -11.41 -9.27
N HIS A 33 1.13 -12.00 -8.22
CA HIS A 33 0.76 -13.41 -8.13
C HIS A 33 -0.65 -13.71 -8.68
N GLY A 34 -1.41 -12.68 -9.04
CA GLY A 34 -2.79 -12.82 -9.53
C GLY A 34 -3.80 -12.96 -8.40
N VAL A 35 -3.60 -12.23 -7.30
CA VAL A 35 -4.54 -12.22 -6.17
C VAL A 35 -5.48 -11.02 -6.30
N LYS A 36 -6.79 -11.25 -6.23
CA LYS A 36 -7.78 -10.17 -6.26
C LYS A 36 -7.60 -9.22 -5.07
N LYS A 37 -7.76 -7.91 -5.30
CA LYS A 37 -7.56 -6.85 -4.29
C LYS A 37 -8.26 -7.11 -2.96
N ASP A 38 -9.53 -7.53 -2.98
CA ASP A 38 -10.28 -7.81 -1.74
C ASP A 38 -9.67 -8.94 -0.92
N ARG A 39 -9.09 -9.95 -1.59
CA ARG A 39 -8.39 -11.05 -0.92
C ARG A 39 -7.07 -10.57 -0.33
N VAL A 40 -6.31 -9.74 -1.05
CA VAL A 40 -5.08 -9.11 -0.53
C VAL A 40 -5.39 -8.31 0.74
N ARG A 41 -6.41 -7.44 0.70
CA ARG A 41 -6.83 -6.65 1.87
C ARG A 41 -7.23 -7.53 3.05
N ALA A 42 -7.96 -8.62 2.80
CA ALA A 42 -8.37 -9.54 3.86
C ALA A 42 -7.16 -10.21 4.53
N LEU A 43 -6.15 -10.63 3.76
CA LEU A 43 -4.91 -11.22 4.28
C LEU A 43 -4.09 -10.19 5.05
N ALA A 44 -3.89 -8.99 4.49
CA ALA A 44 -3.15 -7.90 5.13
C ALA A 44 -3.81 -7.45 6.44
N LYS A 45 -5.14 -7.33 6.47
CA LYS A 45 -5.88 -6.99 7.69
C LYS A 45 -5.74 -8.06 8.77
N ALA A 46 -5.78 -9.34 8.38
CA ALA A 46 -5.61 -10.45 9.30
C ALA A 46 -4.19 -10.49 9.90
N SER A 47 -3.15 -10.31 9.06
CA SER A 47 -1.75 -10.28 9.52
C SER A 47 -1.48 -9.08 10.43
N PHE A 48 -2.01 -7.91 10.10
CA PHE A 48 -1.93 -6.73 10.97
C PHE A 48 -2.56 -7.00 12.34
N ALA A 49 -3.76 -7.59 12.34
CA ALA A 49 -4.49 -7.87 13.58
C ALA A 49 -3.80 -8.92 14.46
N ALA A 50 -3.04 -9.85 13.86
CA ALA A 50 -2.32 -10.90 14.56
C ALA A 50 -1.00 -10.41 15.17
N SER A 51 -0.27 -9.53 14.47
CA SER A 51 1.15 -9.28 14.80
C SER A 51 1.54 -7.81 14.93
N LEU A 52 0.73 -6.85 14.47
CA LEU A 52 1.11 -5.42 14.40
C LEU A 52 0.24 -4.50 15.27
N LYS A 53 -0.73 -5.02 16.02
CA LYS A 53 -1.65 -4.18 16.84
C LYS A 53 -0.93 -3.28 17.85
N THR A 54 0.14 -3.78 18.45
CA THR A 54 0.93 -3.08 19.46
C THR A 54 2.19 -2.42 18.89
N ALA A 55 2.46 -2.59 17.60
CA ALA A 55 3.57 -1.94 16.93
C ALA A 55 3.36 -0.41 16.88
N SER A 56 4.46 0.31 16.94
CA SER A 56 4.54 1.74 16.68
C SER A 56 4.24 2.05 15.20
N VAL A 57 3.96 3.32 14.91
CA VAL A 57 3.73 3.77 13.53
C VAL A 57 4.98 3.53 12.68
N GLN A 58 6.16 3.87 13.22
CA GLN A 58 7.45 3.74 12.55
C GLN A 58 7.79 2.28 12.21
N GLU A 59 7.60 1.34 13.14
CA GLU A 59 7.86 -0.09 12.87
C GLU A 59 6.97 -0.62 11.73
N VAL A 60 5.70 -0.24 11.69
CA VAL A 60 4.80 -0.66 10.59
C VAL A 60 5.18 0.03 9.28
N PHE A 61 5.61 1.30 9.33
CA PHE A 61 6.05 2.01 8.13
C PHE A 61 7.32 1.42 7.53
N GLU A 62 8.26 0.94 8.35
CA GLU A 62 9.43 0.19 7.88
C GLU A 62 9.02 -1.10 7.17
N LEU A 63 8.03 -1.82 7.70
CA LEU A 63 7.48 -3.01 7.05
C LEU A 63 6.74 -2.67 5.75
N CYS A 64 6.00 -1.56 5.71
CA CYS A 64 5.39 -1.06 4.48
C CYS A 64 6.46 -0.71 3.43
N GLU A 65 7.57 -0.08 3.82
CA GLU A 65 8.70 0.23 2.94
C GLU A 65 9.27 -1.05 2.31
N GLU A 66 9.43 -2.13 3.09
CA GLU A 66 9.89 -3.43 2.59
C GLU A 66 8.91 -4.02 1.55
N LEU A 67 7.60 -3.96 1.82
CA LEU A 67 6.58 -4.39 0.85
C LEU A 67 6.63 -3.58 -0.45
N TRP A 68 6.84 -2.26 -0.35
CA TRP A 68 6.94 -1.38 -1.51
C TRP A 68 8.13 -1.72 -2.41
N GLN A 69 9.28 -2.05 -1.81
CA GLN A 69 10.51 -2.39 -2.54
C GLN A 69 10.39 -3.65 -3.41
N SER A 70 9.42 -4.52 -3.15
CA SER A 70 9.17 -5.70 -3.99
C SER A 70 8.76 -5.33 -5.43
N GLY A 71 8.11 -4.17 -5.61
CA GLY A 71 7.46 -3.78 -6.86
C GLY A 71 6.24 -4.66 -7.21
N MET A 72 5.77 -5.49 -6.29
CA MET A 72 4.61 -6.36 -6.47
C MET A 72 3.33 -5.60 -6.14
N ILE A 73 2.36 -5.62 -7.05
CA ILE A 73 1.11 -4.87 -6.92
C ILE A 73 0.33 -5.27 -5.65
N GLU A 74 0.35 -6.56 -5.29
CA GLU A 74 -0.34 -7.06 -4.11
C GLU A 74 0.35 -6.64 -2.80
N GLU A 75 1.68 -6.55 -2.80
CA GLU A 75 2.42 -6.06 -1.64
C GLU A 75 2.18 -4.55 -1.44
N GLY A 76 2.08 -3.77 -2.52
CA GLY A 76 1.66 -2.37 -2.46
C GLY A 76 0.24 -2.20 -1.87
N PHE A 77 -0.73 -3.03 -2.29
CA PHE A 77 -2.05 -3.01 -1.67
C PHE A 77 -2.03 -3.41 -0.19
N ALA A 78 -1.17 -4.36 0.21
CA ALA A 78 -1.01 -4.73 1.60
C ALA A 78 -0.38 -3.62 2.44
N ALA A 79 0.64 -2.93 1.91
CA ALA A 79 1.26 -1.75 2.54
C ALA A 79 0.22 -0.64 2.77
N CYS A 80 -0.63 -0.37 1.78
CA CYS A 80 -1.74 0.57 1.92
C CYS A 80 -2.72 0.16 3.02
N GLU A 81 -3.07 -1.13 3.12
CA GLU A 81 -3.99 -1.63 4.16
C GLU A 81 -3.38 -1.49 5.57
N TRP A 82 -2.10 -1.79 5.74
CA TRP A 82 -1.38 -1.62 7.01
C TRP A 82 -1.24 -0.15 7.40
N ALA A 83 -0.85 0.72 6.47
CA ALA A 83 -0.78 2.16 6.70
C ALA A 83 -2.16 2.73 7.07
N PHE A 84 -3.22 2.31 6.38
CA PHE A 84 -4.59 2.73 6.68
C PHE A 84 -5.06 2.29 8.09
N ALA A 85 -4.61 1.13 8.58
CA ALA A 85 -4.89 0.68 9.94
C ALA A 85 -4.30 1.64 10.99
N LEU A 86 -3.23 2.36 10.65
CA LEU A 86 -2.58 3.36 11.48
C LEU A 86 -3.12 4.79 11.33
N ARG A 87 -4.06 5.05 10.42
CA ARG A 87 -4.54 6.42 10.09
C ARG A 87 -4.88 7.32 11.30
N ARG A 88 -5.34 6.74 12.41
CA ARG A 88 -5.68 7.50 13.64
C ARG A 88 -4.46 7.88 14.49
N LYS A 89 -3.36 7.14 14.33
CA LYS A 89 -2.09 7.30 15.06
C LYS A 89 -1.06 8.12 14.28
N MET A 90 -1.31 8.44 13.01
CA MET A 90 -0.41 9.24 12.19
C MET A 90 -0.33 10.67 12.71
N GLU A 91 0.85 11.24 12.67
CA GLU A 91 1.15 12.63 13.05
C GLU A 91 1.62 13.44 11.84
N PRO A 92 1.63 14.79 11.89
CA PRO A 92 1.95 15.63 10.74
C PRO A 92 3.26 15.27 10.02
N GLU A 93 4.27 14.85 10.78
CA GLU A 93 5.60 14.50 10.29
C GLU A 93 5.58 13.23 9.41
N ASP A 94 4.57 12.38 9.57
CA ASP A 94 4.41 11.15 8.78
C ASP A 94 4.08 11.42 7.31
N PHE A 95 3.64 12.63 6.96
CA PHE A 95 3.34 12.98 5.57
C PHE A 95 4.55 12.81 4.65
N ASP A 96 5.76 13.11 5.13
CA ASP A 96 6.98 12.96 4.33
C ASP A 96 7.21 11.50 3.91
N ARG A 97 6.80 10.55 4.75
CA ARG A 97 6.85 9.12 4.41
C ARG A 97 5.84 8.78 3.31
N LEU A 98 4.61 9.29 3.40
CA LEU A 98 3.58 9.08 2.38
C LEU A 98 4.00 9.66 1.03
N GLU A 99 4.56 10.87 1.05
CA GLU A 99 5.08 11.53 -0.15
C GLU A 99 6.24 10.75 -0.78
N HIS A 100 7.17 10.25 0.05
CA HIS A 100 8.26 9.40 -0.39
C HIS A 100 7.76 8.14 -1.11
N TRP A 101 6.72 7.47 -0.57
CA TRP A 101 6.16 6.28 -1.21
C TRP A 101 5.55 6.56 -2.58
N VAL A 102 4.81 7.66 -2.71
CA VAL A 102 4.23 8.08 -3.98
C VAL A 102 5.34 8.33 -5.01
N LYS A 103 6.38 9.07 -4.64
CA LYS A 103 7.47 9.43 -5.56
C LYS A 103 8.39 8.27 -5.94
N THR A 104 8.54 7.29 -5.04
CA THR A 104 9.57 6.25 -5.18
C THR A 104 9.02 4.92 -5.67
N TYR A 105 7.83 4.51 -5.23
CA TYR A 105 7.36 3.13 -5.39
C TYR A 105 6.06 2.99 -6.19
N VAL A 106 5.22 4.02 -6.20
CA VAL A 106 3.95 3.95 -6.94
C VAL A 106 4.22 4.02 -8.44
N SER A 107 4.02 2.90 -9.12
CA SER A 107 4.29 2.75 -10.56
C SER A 107 3.05 2.48 -11.42
N ASN A 108 1.87 2.34 -10.80
CA ASN A 108 0.62 2.05 -11.48
C ASN A 108 -0.54 2.81 -10.82
N TRP A 109 -1.57 3.10 -11.62
CA TRP A 109 -2.72 3.89 -11.17
C TRP A 109 -3.52 3.20 -10.08
N ALA A 110 -3.63 1.87 -10.08
CA ALA A 110 -4.49 1.15 -9.14
C ALA A 110 -3.96 1.24 -7.70
N VAL A 111 -2.64 1.16 -7.53
CA VAL A 111 -2.00 1.33 -6.22
C VAL A 111 -1.93 2.80 -5.83
N CYS A 112 -1.75 3.71 -6.80
CA CYS A 112 -1.85 5.15 -6.58
C CYS A 112 -3.20 5.53 -5.97
N ASP A 113 -4.29 5.08 -6.59
CA ASP A 113 -5.67 5.33 -6.12
C ASP A 113 -5.87 4.75 -4.72
N GLU A 114 -5.37 3.55 -4.46
CA GLU A 114 -5.49 2.92 -3.14
C GLU A 114 -4.79 3.73 -2.05
N LEU A 115 -3.55 4.16 -2.31
CA LEU A 115 -2.75 4.94 -1.36
C LEU A 115 -3.36 6.33 -1.16
N CYS A 116 -3.65 7.04 -2.25
CA CYS A 116 -4.11 8.41 -2.21
C CYS A 116 -5.51 8.53 -1.61
N VAL A 117 -6.46 7.70 -2.04
CA VAL A 117 -7.84 7.80 -1.55
C VAL A 117 -7.95 7.36 -0.10
N ARG A 118 -7.29 6.27 0.29
CA ARG A 118 -7.48 5.70 1.63
C ARG A 118 -6.51 6.27 2.65
N VAL A 119 -5.21 6.23 2.36
CA VAL A 119 -4.19 6.59 3.35
C VAL A 119 -4.01 8.10 3.39
N VAL A 120 -3.68 8.72 2.25
CA VAL A 120 -3.50 10.17 2.16
C VAL A 120 -4.82 10.90 2.42
N GLY A 121 -5.94 10.42 1.87
CA GLY A 121 -7.26 10.98 2.13
C GLY A 121 -7.61 11.02 3.61
N SER A 122 -7.46 9.90 4.34
CA SER A 122 -7.67 9.89 5.80
C SER A 122 -6.66 10.74 6.58
N PHE A 123 -5.44 10.91 6.05
CA PHE A 123 -4.47 11.83 6.65
C PHE A 123 -4.94 13.29 6.53
N LEU A 124 -5.39 13.71 5.34
CA LEU A 124 -5.88 15.08 5.09
C LEU A 124 -7.16 15.39 5.85
N GLU A 125 -7.99 14.39 6.14
CA GLU A 125 -9.15 14.56 7.03
C GLU A 125 -8.72 14.99 8.44
N LYS A 126 -7.55 14.55 8.92
CA LYS A 126 -6.97 14.95 10.22
C LYS A 126 -6.15 16.24 10.11
N PHE A 127 -5.44 16.45 8.99
CA PHE A 127 -4.49 17.54 8.76
C PHE A 127 -4.75 18.26 7.42
N PRO A 128 -5.84 19.03 7.29
CA PRO A 128 -6.25 19.64 6.02
C PRO A 128 -5.26 20.68 5.47
N GLU A 129 -4.38 21.24 6.29
CA GLU A 129 -3.33 22.17 5.88
C GLU A 129 -2.33 21.55 4.89
N PHE A 130 -2.21 20.22 4.87
CA PHE A 130 -1.33 19.49 3.95
C PHE A 130 -1.87 19.38 2.52
N VAL A 131 -3.09 19.82 2.23
CA VAL A 131 -3.65 19.81 0.85
C VAL A 131 -2.73 20.53 -0.14
N THR A 132 -2.11 21.64 0.28
CA THR A 132 -1.17 22.41 -0.56
C THR A 132 0.06 21.59 -0.98
N ARG A 133 0.45 20.59 -0.20
CA ARG A 133 1.55 19.68 -0.54
C ARG A 133 1.21 18.70 -1.65
N LEU A 134 -0.06 18.55 -2.02
CA LEU A 134 -0.48 17.71 -3.14
C LEU A 134 -0.42 18.44 -4.48
N GLU A 135 -0.34 19.78 -4.50
CA GLU A 135 -0.27 20.55 -5.74
C GLU A 135 0.89 20.11 -6.65
N PRO A 136 2.12 19.87 -6.14
CA PRO A 136 3.21 19.36 -6.96
C PRO A 136 2.95 17.95 -7.52
N TRP A 137 2.14 17.13 -6.84
CA TRP A 137 1.85 15.75 -7.27
C TRP A 137 0.95 15.75 -8.51
N ALA A 138 0.05 16.73 -8.63
CA ALA A 138 -0.78 16.88 -9.83
C ALA A 138 0.03 17.36 -11.05
N ALA A 139 1.20 17.94 -10.83
CA ALA A 139 2.11 18.40 -11.88
C ALA A 139 3.19 17.37 -12.26
N SER A 140 3.36 16.29 -11.48
CA SER A 140 4.23 15.18 -11.85
C SER A 140 3.60 14.34 -12.96
N ALA A 141 4.41 14.06 -13.99
CA ALA A 141 4.03 13.33 -15.20
C ALA A 141 4.46 11.86 -15.14
#